data_AF-A0A1X0S6D8-F1
#
_entry.id   AF-A0A1X0S6D8-F1
#
_cell.length_a   1.000
_cell.length_b   1.000
_cell.length_c   1.000
_cell.angle_alpha   90.00
_cell.angle_beta   90.00
_cell.angle_gamma   90.00
#
_symmetry.space_group_name_H-M   'P 1'
#
loop_
_entity.id
_entity.type
_entity.pdbx_description
1 polymer ?
#
loop_
_entity_poly.entity_id
_entity_poly.type
_entity_poly.pdbx_seq_one_letter_code
_entity_poly.pdbx_strand_id
1 'polypeptide(L)'
;NNHNKLTTLNIGSLNCRGLRKTTNPATSAAFIRYLRTVSLDILALQETHADTDEIAHLFKTQFQVNTSYWSNYSGIICFSPFLSLSEPIWNTIQRTPTVKVSHVHEAFDPVFV
;
A
#
# COMPACT_ATOMS: atom_id res chain seq x y z
N ASN A 1 -34.61 -6.23 8.67
CA ASN A 1 -33.53 -6.15 9.68
C ASN A 1 -32.32 -6.95 9.22
N ASN A 2 -31.55 -6.43 8.27
CA ASN A 2 -30.25 -7.01 7.94
C ASN A 2 -29.17 -6.09 8.50
N HIS A 3 -28.40 -6.67 9.41
CA HIS A 3 -27.36 -6.03 10.17
C HIS A 3 -26.41 -5.22 9.29
N ASN A 4 -26.26 -3.94 9.61
CA ASN A 4 -25.09 -3.13 9.26
C ASN A 4 -23.85 -3.84 9.82
N LYS A 5 -23.31 -4.81 9.09
CA LYS A 5 -22.01 -5.38 9.43
C LYS A 5 -21.02 -4.26 9.14
N LEU A 6 -20.53 -3.62 10.20
CA LEU A 6 -19.52 -2.58 10.10
C LEU A 6 -18.34 -3.16 9.31
N THR A 7 -18.16 -2.73 8.06
CA THR A 7 -16.95 -3.03 7.30
C THR A 7 -15.84 -2.17 7.87
N THR A 8 -15.01 -2.75 8.72
CA THR A 8 -13.80 -2.09 9.23
C THR A 8 -12.77 -2.05 8.11
N LEU A 9 -12.29 -0.85 7.80
CA LEU A 9 -11.17 -0.63 6.90
C LEU A 9 -9.89 -0.49 7.73
N ASN A 10 -8.98 -1.46 7.64
CA ASN A 10 -7.74 -1.47 8.42
C ASN A 10 -6.61 -0.81 7.62
N ILE A 11 -6.20 0.37 8.05
CA ILE A 11 -5.14 1.15 7.39
C ILE A 11 -3.95 1.26 8.34
N GLY A 12 -2.75 0.96 7.82
CA GLY A 12 -1.50 1.15 8.54
C GLY A 12 -0.56 2.11 7.81
N SER A 13 0.34 2.73 8.56
CA SER A 13 1.45 3.49 8.00
C SER A 13 2.78 3.11 8.66
N LEU A 14 3.87 3.13 7.88
CA LEU A 14 5.18 2.75 8.37
C LEU A 14 6.32 3.41 7.59
N ASN A 15 7.24 4.03 8.32
CA ASN A 15 8.54 4.40 7.77
C ASN A 15 9.48 3.17 7.76
N CYS A 16 9.89 2.74 6.56
CA CYS A 16 10.68 1.53 6.35
C CYS A 16 12.20 1.75 6.41
N ARG A 17 12.68 3.00 6.49
CA ARG A 17 14.11 3.36 6.44
C ARG A 17 14.88 2.62 5.34
N GLY A 18 14.36 2.65 4.13
CA GLY A 18 14.80 1.83 3.01
C GLY A 18 14.13 0.46 3.01
N LEU A 19 13.06 0.29 2.22
CA LEU A 19 12.43 -1.01 2.05
C LEU A 19 13.35 -1.98 1.30
N ARG A 20 14.08 -1.49 0.29
CA ARG A 20 15.12 -2.26 -0.42
C ARG A 20 16.42 -2.27 0.38
N LYS A 21 16.90 -3.46 0.74
CA LYS A 21 18.21 -3.68 1.36
C LYS A 21 19.14 -4.29 0.31
N THR A 22 19.94 -3.44 -0.36
CA THR A 22 20.84 -3.86 -1.46
C THR A 22 21.88 -4.88 -1.02
N THR A 23 22.38 -4.77 0.21
CA THR A 23 23.38 -5.68 0.78
C THR A 23 22.80 -7.03 1.19
N ASN A 24 21.50 -7.11 1.50
CA ASN A 24 20.83 -8.36 1.85
C ASN A 24 19.36 -8.35 1.41
N PRO A 25 19.08 -8.67 0.12
CA PRO A 25 17.73 -8.65 -0.43
C PRO A 25 16.75 -9.63 0.26
N ALA A 26 17.26 -10.72 0.86
CA ALA A 26 16.44 -11.68 1.59
C ALA A 26 15.78 -11.03 2.82
N THR A 27 16.44 -10.03 3.42
CA THR A 27 15.86 -9.26 4.54
C THR A 27 14.65 -8.45 4.09
N SER A 28 14.72 -7.78 2.94
CA SER A 28 13.57 -7.07 2.35
C SER A 28 12.40 -8.02 2.09
N ALA A 29 12.68 -9.16 1.46
CA ALA A 29 11.64 -10.16 1.17
C ALA A 29 10.99 -10.71 2.45
N ALA A 30 11.79 -11.03 3.47
CA ALA A 30 11.28 -11.50 4.77
C ALA A 30 10.43 -10.43 5.47
N PHE A 31 10.87 -9.17 5.42
CA PHE A 31 10.13 -8.05 6.02
C PHE A 31 8.81 -7.79 5.29
N ILE A 32 8.81 -7.78 3.96
CA ILE A 32 7.59 -7.64 3.15
C ILE A 32 6.63 -8.80 3.43
N ARG A 33 7.14 -10.03 3.53
CA ARG A 33 6.33 -11.19 3.93
C ARG A 33 5.71 -11.01 5.31
N TYR A 34 6.44 -10.46 6.27
CA TYR A 34 5.89 -10.12 7.59
C TYR A 34 4.79 -9.06 7.49
N LEU A 35 4.99 -7.97 6.74
CA LEU A 35 3.99 -6.92 6.58
C LEU A 35 2.66 -7.45 6.02
N ARG A 36 2.71 -8.45 5.13
CA ARG A 36 1.51 -9.14 4.61
C ARG A 36 0.73 -9.91 5.68
N THR A 37 1.34 -10.26 6.81
CA THR A 37 0.68 -10.96 7.92
C THR A 37 -0.01 -10.03 8.92
N VAL A 38 0.17 -8.70 8.79
CA VAL A 38 -0.36 -7.70 9.74
C VAL A 38 -1.87 -7.42 9.53
N SER A 39 -2.55 -8.17 8.64
CA SER A 39 -4.00 -8.08 8.39
C SER A 39 -4.49 -6.66 8.12
N LEU A 40 -3.73 -5.89 7.33
CA LEU A 40 -4.12 -4.57 6.85
C LEU A 40 -4.81 -4.68 5.49
N ASP A 41 -5.79 -3.81 5.23
CA ASP A 41 -6.39 -3.64 3.91
C ASP A 41 -5.54 -2.70 3.04
N ILE A 42 -5.01 -1.64 3.66
CA ILE A 42 -4.17 -0.64 3.02
C ILE A 42 -2.94 -0.38 3.89
N LEU A 43 -1.77 -0.26 3.25
CA LEU A 43 -0.52 0.09 3.91
C LEU A 43 0.19 1.22 3.17
N ALA A 44 0.42 2.33 3.88
CA ALA A 44 1.22 3.45 3.42
C ALA A 44 2.66 3.33 3.94
N LEU A 45 3.65 3.32 3.05
CA LEU A 45 5.06 3.22 3.39
C LEU A 45 5.79 4.52 3.10
N GLN A 46 6.73 4.89 3.97
CA GLN A 46 7.67 5.99 3.76
C GLN A 46 9.12 5.48 3.75
N GLU A 47 10.01 6.25 3.14
CA GLU A 47 11.42 5.90 2.90
C GLU A 47 11.53 4.53 2.19
N THR A 48 10.78 4.36 1.10
CA THR A 48 10.72 3.10 0.34
C THR A 48 11.95 2.91 -0.56
N HIS A 49 12.46 4.00 -1.15
CA HIS A 49 13.48 3.99 -2.19
C HIS A 49 13.05 3.15 -3.39
N ALA A 50 11.82 3.37 -3.86
CA ALA A 50 11.32 2.83 -5.14
C ALA A 50 11.64 3.83 -6.25
N ASP A 51 12.92 3.98 -6.56
CA ASP A 51 13.46 4.98 -7.48
C ASP A 51 13.35 4.61 -8.97
N THR A 52 13.02 3.36 -9.28
CA THR A 52 12.80 2.89 -10.66
C THR A 52 11.54 2.04 -10.79
N ASP A 53 11.01 1.96 -12.01
CA ASP A 53 9.87 1.11 -12.34
C ASP A 53 10.16 -0.37 -12.08
N GLU A 54 11.41 -0.83 -12.26
CA GLU A 54 11.77 -2.22 -11.94
C GLU A 54 11.64 -2.51 -10.44
N ILE A 55 12.00 -1.55 -9.59
CA ILE A 55 11.91 -1.69 -8.13
C ILE A 55 10.46 -1.63 -7.69
N ALA A 56 9.68 -0.70 -8.24
CA ALA A 56 8.23 -0.63 -8.00
C ALA A 56 7.54 -1.95 -8.39
N HIS A 57 7.90 -2.53 -9.55
CA HIS A 57 7.40 -3.83 -9.99
C HIS A 57 7.84 -4.99 -9.09
N LEU A 58 9.10 -4.99 -8.63
CA LEU A 58 9.62 -5.95 -7.67
C LEU A 58 8.82 -5.90 -6.36
N PHE A 59 8.60 -4.71 -5.80
CA PHE A 59 7.82 -4.54 -4.58
C PHE A 59 6.39 -5.03 -4.77
N LYS A 60 5.70 -4.62 -5.84
CA LYS A 60 4.35 -5.11 -6.17
C LYS A 60 4.29 -6.65 -6.16
N THR A 61 5.29 -7.29 -6.78
CA THR A 61 5.40 -8.76 -6.84
C THR A 61 5.63 -9.37 -5.46
N GLN A 62 6.53 -8.80 -4.64
CA GLN A 62 6.83 -9.31 -3.30
C GLN A 62 5.65 -9.14 -2.32
N PHE A 63 4.93 -8.02 -2.42
CA PHE A 63 3.70 -7.78 -1.66
C PHE A 63 2.54 -8.67 -2.14
N GLN A 64 2.61 -9.21 -3.36
CA GLN A 64 1.59 -10.04 -3.99
C GLN A 64 0.24 -9.30 -4.08
N VAL A 65 0.27 -8.07 -4.58
CA VAL A 65 -0.92 -7.20 -4.70
C VAL A 65 -1.21 -6.83 -6.14
N ASN A 66 -2.50 -6.60 -6.43
CA ASN A 66 -2.93 -6.14 -7.74
C ASN A 66 -2.72 -4.63 -7.91
N THR A 67 -2.85 -3.87 -6.83
CA THR A 67 -2.77 -2.40 -6.86
C THR A 67 -1.78 -1.90 -5.82
N SER A 68 -0.80 -1.13 -6.31
CA SER A 68 0.16 -0.42 -5.49
C SER A 68 0.70 0.76 -6.28
N TYR A 69 0.89 1.89 -5.62
CA TYR A 69 1.50 3.07 -6.21
C TYR A 69 2.77 3.43 -5.45
N TRP A 70 3.77 3.91 -6.18
CA TRP A 70 5.10 4.15 -5.65
C TRP A 70 5.64 5.48 -6.16
N SER A 71 6.39 6.14 -5.29
CA SER A 71 7.33 7.20 -5.61
C SER A 71 8.69 6.81 -5.05
N ASN A 72 9.73 7.61 -5.34
CA ASN A 72 11.04 7.43 -4.72
C ASN A 72 10.97 7.42 -3.17
N TYR A 73 10.04 8.17 -2.59
CA TYR A 73 9.98 8.39 -1.15
C TYR A 73 8.95 7.54 -0.42
N SER A 74 7.90 7.12 -1.10
CA SER A 74 6.74 6.51 -0.44
C SER A 74 6.02 5.53 -1.35
N GLY A 75 5.14 4.72 -0.76
CA GLY A 75 4.25 3.87 -1.51
C GLY A 75 2.94 3.66 -0.78
N ILE A 76 1.91 3.31 -1.52
CA ILE A 76 0.63 2.89 -0.97
C ILE A 76 0.23 1.56 -1.61
N ILE A 77 -0.16 0.62 -0.78
CA ILE A 77 -0.37 -0.78 -1.12
C ILE A 77 -1.79 -1.14 -0.74
N CYS A 78 -2.53 -1.79 -1.64
CA CYS A 78 -3.85 -2.34 -1.36
C CYS A 78 -3.77 -3.87 -1.32
N PHE A 79 -4.01 -4.46 -0.14
CA PHE A 79 -4.06 -5.91 0.05
C PHE A 79 -5.46 -6.48 -0.20
N SER A 80 -6.51 -5.68 0.00
CA SER A 80 -7.89 -6.14 -0.11
C SER A 80 -8.31 -6.27 -1.58
N PRO A 81 -8.88 -7.42 -2.00
CA PRO A 81 -9.44 -7.59 -3.34
C PRO A 81 -10.79 -6.88 -3.51
N PHE A 82 -11.39 -6.39 -2.42
CA PHE A 82 -12.69 -5.71 -2.42
C PHE A 82 -12.56 -4.19 -2.46
N LEU A 83 -11.33 -3.67 -2.50
CA LEU A 83 -11.05 -2.25 -2.57
C LEU A 83 -10.45 -1.88 -3.92
N SER A 84 -10.82 -0.71 -4.41
CA SER A 84 -10.18 -0.03 -5.53
C SER A 84 -9.54 1.26 -5.05
N LEU A 85 -8.35 1.55 -5.57
CA LEU A 85 -7.66 2.82 -5.36
C LEU A 85 -7.75 3.63 -6.66
N SER A 86 -7.98 4.93 -6.55
CA SER A 86 -7.76 5.84 -7.67
C SER A 86 -6.26 6.00 -7.95
N GLU A 87 -5.94 6.58 -9.11
CA GLU A 87 -4.62 7.15 -9.32
C GLU A 87 -4.28 8.13 -8.19
N PRO A 88 -3.04 8.10 -7.67
CA PRO A 88 -2.61 8.91 -6.56
C PRO A 88 -2.39 10.37 -6.97
N ILE A 89 -2.88 11.28 -6.13
CA ILE A 89 -2.48 12.68 -6.17
C ILE A 89 -1.24 12.81 -5.30
N TRP A 90 -0.10 13.10 -5.91
CA TRP A 90 1.15 13.31 -5.19
C TRP A 90 1.29 14.78 -4.79
N ASN A 91 1.74 15.03 -3.55
CA ASN A 91 2.22 16.36 -3.20
C ASN A 91 3.48 16.74 -4.01
N THR A 92 3.86 18.03 -3.98
CA THR A 92 4.97 18.58 -4.78
C THR A 92 6.31 17.86 -4.58
N ILE A 93 6.51 17.25 -3.42
CA ILE A 93 7.72 16.49 -3.06
C ILE A 93 7.56 14.97 -3.19
N GLN A 94 6.41 14.49 -3.67
CA GLN A 94 6.05 13.08 -3.88
C GLN A 94 6.23 12.18 -2.63
N ARG A 95 6.08 12.74 -1.43
CA ARG A 95 6.25 12.00 -0.16
C ARG A 95 4.94 11.49 0.43
N THR A 96 3.84 12.04 -0.03
CA THR A 96 2.51 11.77 0.52
C THR A 96 1.59 11.54 -0.66
N PRO A 97 1.27 10.28 -0.99
CA PRO A 97 0.17 10.00 -1.90
C PRO A 97 -1.14 10.29 -1.19
N THR A 98 -2.09 10.85 -1.91
CA THR A 98 -3.49 10.84 -1.53
C THR A 98 -4.26 10.03 -2.56
N VAL A 99 -4.99 9.01 -2.11
CA VAL A 99 -5.81 8.16 -2.98
C VAL A 99 -7.24 8.17 -2.51
N LYS A 100 -8.18 8.06 -3.47
CA LYS A 100 -9.56 7.72 -3.15
C LYS A 100 -9.68 6.20 -3.06
N VAL A 101 -10.18 5.72 -1.93
CA VAL A 101 -10.48 4.32 -1.66
C VAL A 101 -11.97 4.11 -1.84
N SER A 102 -12.34 3.12 -2.65
CA SER A 102 -13.73 2.73 -2.86
C SER A 102 -13.89 1.22 -2.66
N HIS A 103 -15.04 0.80 -2.15
CA HIS A 103 -15.39 -0.62 -2.12
C HIS A 103 -16.01 -1.03 -3.45
N VAL A 104 -15.60 -2.17 -4.01
CA VAL A 104 -16.09 -2.65 -5.33
C VAL A 104 -17.60 -2.97 -5.36
N HIS A 105 -18.19 -3.13 -4.18
CA HIS A 105 -19.64 -3.33 -3.98
C HIS A 105 -20.31 -2.19 -3.21
N GLU A 106 -19.66 -1.01 -3.14
CA GLU A 106 -20.25 0.19 -2.51
C GLU A 106 -20.69 -0.03 -1.05
N ALA A 107 -19.93 -0.86 -0.30
CA ALA A 107 -20.25 -1.17 1.10
C ALA A 107 -20.05 0.04 2.05
N PHE A 108 -19.34 1.07 1.59
CA PHE A 108 -19.16 2.35 2.27
C PHE A 108 -18.89 3.47 1.24
N ASP A 109 -19.19 4.71 1.63
CA ASP A 109 -18.90 5.89 0.81
C ASP A 109 -17.39 6.06 0.62
N PRO A 110 -16.90 6.41 -0.59
CA PRO A 110 -15.48 6.55 -0.84
C PRO A 110 -14.76 7.46 0.17
N VAL A 111 -13.61 7.00 0.67
CA VAL A 111 -12.79 7.74 1.63
C VAL A 111 -11.45 8.12 1.01
N PHE A 112 -10.84 9.20 1.48
CA PHE A 112 -9.49 9.59 1.06
C PHE A 112 -8.48 9.17 2.12
N VAL A 113 -7.38 8.59 1.66
CA VAL A 113 -6.25 8.13 2.47
C VAL A 113 -4.98 8.79 1.97
#